data_AF-A0A7W0Z2P7-F1
#
_entry.id   AF-A0A7W0Z2P7-F1
#
_cell.length_a   1.000
_cell.length_b   1.000
_cell.length_c   1.000
_cell.angle_alpha   90.00
_cell.angle_beta   90.00
_cell.angle_gamma   90.00
#
_symmetry.space_group_name_H-M   'P 1'
#
loop_
_entity.id
_entity.type
_entity.pdbx_description
1 polymer ?
#
loop_
_entity_poly.entity_id
_entity_poly.type
_entity_poly.pdbx_seq_one_letter_code
_entity_poly.pdbx_strand_id
1 'polypeptide(L)'
;MSTTPAAPATITLPGDPAVTVEVDVPCPMRDGVVLRADVYRPADGEGPWPVLLMRLPYNKTQAEDVAYAHPAWYAGHGYLVVVQDCRGRWASDGEWSPFRDEANDGEDAIAWAAALPGANGTVGMWGFSYAGATQLLPATRQPPALAAICPAMTASFYDEGWTFTGGALNLAFVASWATDLAIGDARKRGDLAAVARLSAALGGARGWFGSLPLNAYPPLDAENGGYLFDWLAHPPGDDYWRRWAIGSDYGRIDTPALHLGGWYDIFLEGTVRNFVGLRRGAATEAARAAQKLLIGPWHHMPWVPLPGTTPAGGAPADHGVVDARQLAWFDLHLKGEPTDLLDAPVTVYVLGDGRWRDFADWPPPEATPTPFYLHSDGRANSAFGDGRLDAAPPTAEPADRFTYDPLAPTPSIGGQSCCYPDISPMGPADQASVEQWNGVLVYTAAPLERDLLLVGDASVTLFAASSAVDTDWTARLC
;
A
#
# COMPACT_ATOMS: atom_id res chain seq x y z
N MET A 1 -21.41 13.67 -30.34
CA MET A 1 -21.35 12.63 -31.38
C MET A 1 -21.51 11.31 -30.67
N SER A 2 -22.55 10.53 -30.98
CA SER A 2 -22.82 9.23 -30.35
C SER A 2 -21.76 8.24 -30.84
N THR A 3 -20.77 7.92 -29.99
CA THR A 3 -19.80 6.86 -30.28
C THR A 3 -20.50 5.52 -30.08
N THR A 4 -20.75 4.82 -31.18
CA THR A 4 -21.14 3.41 -31.16
C THR A 4 -20.11 2.63 -30.33
N PRO A 5 -20.51 1.75 -29.39
CA PRO A 5 -19.55 0.91 -28.67
C PRO A 5 -18.73 0.12 -29.68
N ALA A 6 -17.40 0.11 -29.52
CA ALA A 6 -16.55 -0.77 -30.32
C ALA A 6 -17.00 -2.22 -30.08
N ALA A 7 -17.01 -3.05 -31.14
CA ALA A 7 -17.34 -4.46 -31.00
C ALA A 7 -16.36 -5.12 -30.00
N PRO A 8 -16.84 -6.07 -29.16
CA PRO A 8 -15.98 -6.76 -28.20
C PRO A 8 -14.78 -7.39 -28.90
N ALA A 9 -13.58 -7.16 -28.39
CA ALA A 9 -12.38 -7.81 -28.88
C ALA A 9 -12.21 -9.16 -28.18
N THR A 10 -12.04 -10.24 -28.94
CA THR A 10 -11.66 -11.54 -28.35
C THR A 10 -10.14 -11.60 -28.26
N ILE A 11 -9.62 -11.85 -27.07
CA ILE A 11 -8.19 -12.05 -26.82
C ILE A 11 -8.01 -13.49 -26.36
N THR A 12 -7.04 -14.19 -26.95
CA THR A 12 -6.64 -15.53 -26.51
C THR A 12 -5.21 -15.46 -26.02
N LEU A 13 -5.00 -15.72 -24.73
CA LEU A 13 -3.66 -15.83 -24.15
C LEU A 13 -3.17 -17.27 -24.30
N PRO A 14 -1.87 -17.51 -24.59
CA PRO A 14 -1.34 -18.87 -24.72
C PRO A 14 -1.50 -19.66 -23.41
N GLY A 15 -2.31 -20.72 -23.43
CA GLY A 15 -2.52 -21.61 -22.28
C GLY A 15 -3.77 -21.34 -21.45
N ASP A 16 -4.45 -20.21 -21.69
CA ASP A 16 -5.69 -19.85 -20.99
C ASP A 16 -6.93 -20.03 -21.89
N PRO A 17 -8.13 -20.22 -21.31
CA PRO A 17 -9.38 -20.15 -22.04
C PRO A 17 -9.49 -18.81 -22.77
N ALA A 18 -10.14 -18.79 -23.94
CA ALA A 18 -10.37 -17.54 -24.64
C ALA A 18 -11.19 -16.58 -23.74
N VAL A 19 -10.91 -15.28 -23.84
CA VAL A 19 -11.65 -14.24 -23.12
C VAL A 19 -12.18 -13.21 -24.09
N THR A 20 -13.34 -12.65 -23.78
CA THR A 20 -13.90 -11.50 -24.51
C THR A 20 -13.73 -10.25 -23.67
N VAL A 21 -13.32 -9.16 -24.32
CA VAL A 21 -13.09 -7.87 -23.66
C VAL A 21 -13.96 -6.81 -24.31
N GLU A 22 -14.78 -6.16 -23.49
CA GLU A 22 -15.48 -4.93 -23.84
C GLU A 22 -14.77 -3.75 -23.20
N VAL A 23 -14.37 -2.77 -24.02
CA VAL A 23 -13.63 -1.60 -23.55
C VAL A 23 -14.53 -0.39 -23.35
N ASP A 24 -14.18 0.45 -22.38
CA ASP A 24 -14.87 1.72 -22.08
C ASP A 24 -16.38 1.57 -21.82
N VAL A 25 -16.77 0.45 -21.21
CA VAL A 25 -18.15 0.19 -20.81
C VAL A 25 -18.58 1.27 -19.81
N PRO A 26 -19.71 1.98 -20.06
CA PRO A 26 -20.16 3.06 -19.20
C PRO A 26 -20.74 2.52 -17.89
N CYS A 27 -20.28 3.11 -16.78
CA CYS A 27 -20.78 2.90 -15.44
C CYS A 27 -21.35 4.24 -14.91
N PRO A 28 -22.66 4.48 -15.04
CA PRO A 28 -23.27 5.72 -14.56
C PRO A 28 -23.36 5.73 -13.03
N MET A 29 -22.82 6.78 -12.42
CA MET A 29 -22.89 7.04 -10.98
C MET A 29 -24.22 7.72 -10.62
N ARG A 30 -24.56 7.75 -9.33
CA ARG A 30 -25.80 8.36 -8.81
C ARG A 30 -25.98 9.84 -9.16
N ASP A 31 -24.89 10.55 -9.40
CA ASP A 31 -24.88 11.97 -9.75
C ASP A 31 -24.84 12.23 -11.27
N GLY A 32 -24.88 11.16 -12.08
CA GLY A 32 -24.89 11.23 -13.54
C GLY A 32 -23.50 11.28 -14.18
N VAL A 33 -22.41 11.34 -13.40
CA VAL A 33 -21.06 11.15 -13.93
C VAL A 33 -20.89 9.71 -14.42
N VAL A 34 -20.21 9.52 -15.55
CA VAL A 34 -20.00 8.20 -16.14
C VAL A 34 -18.54 7.80 -15.99
N LEU A 35 -18.30 6.76 -15.19
CA LEU A 35 -17.00 6.11 -15.12
C LEU A 35 -16.87 5.08 -16.25
N ARG A 36 -15.63 4.79 -16.66
CA ARG A 36 -15.32 3.85 -17.75
C ARG A 36 -14.58 2.64 -17.22
N ALA A 37 -15.03 1.47 -17.65
CA ALA A 37 -14.44 0.20 -17.27
C ALA A 37 -14.17 -0.70 -18.48
N ASP A 38 -13.13 -1.51 -18.38
CA ASP A 38 -12.90 -2.64 -19.27
C ASP A 38 -13.44 -3.90 -18.59
N VAL A 39 -14.25 -4.66 -19.33
CA VAL A 39 -14.95 -5.84 -18.82
C VAL A 39 -14.48 -7.08 -19.57
N TYR A 40 -13.81 -7.97 -18.84
CA TYR A 40 -13.31 -9.25 -19.32
C TYR A 40 -14.29 -10.34 -18.92
N ARG A 41 -14.69 -11.18 -19.88
CA ARG A 41 -15.58 -12.32 -19.66
C ARG A 41 -14.95 -13.62 -20.15
N PRO A 42 -15.21 -14.75 -19.48
CA PRO A 42 -14.90 -16.06 -20.03
C PRO A 42 -15.57 -16.20 -21.41
N ALA A 43 -14.84 -16.63 -22.44
CA ALA A 43 -15.43 -16.83 -23.77
C ALA A 43 -16.24 -18.13 -23.85
N ASP A 44 -15.92 -19.10 -23.00
CA ASP A 44 -16.63 -20.38 -22.89
C ASP A 44 -17.49 -20.41 -21.61
N GLY A 45 -18.74 -20.85 -21.76
CA GLY A 45 -19.73 -20.93 -20.68
C GLY A 45 -20.83 -19.87 -20.75
N GLU A 46 -21.94 -20.10 -20.06
CA GLU A 46 -23.12 -19.20 -20.06
C GLU A 46 -23.26 -18.40 -18.76
N GLY A 47 -22.30 -18.54 -17.83
CA GLY A 47 -22.40 -17.97 -16.48
C GLY A 47 -23.57 -18.57 -15.68
N PRO A 48 -24.09 -17.83 -14.69
CA PRO A 48 -23.62 -16.53 -14.23
C PRO A 48 -22.32 -16.65 -13.42
N TRP A 49 -21.41 -15.69 -13.58
CA TRP A 49 -20.11 -15.65 -12.91
C TRP A 49 -20.08 -14.65 -11.75
N PRO A 50 -19.36 -14.95 -10.66
CA PRO A 50 -19.00 -13.92 -9.70
C PRO A 50 -18.15 -12.83 -10.36
N VAL A 51 -18.30 -11.60 -9.88
CA VAL A 51 -17.61 -10.44 -10.43
C VAL A 51 -16.41 -10.10 -9.58
N LEU A 52 -15.35 -9.72 -10.27
CA LEU A 52 -14.12 -9.23 -9.73
C LEU A 52 -13.96 -7.78 -10.21
N LEU A 53 -13.94 -6.80 -9.30
CA LEU A 53 -13.79 -5.37 -9.57
C LEU A 53 -12.48 -4.77 -9.01
N MET A 54 -11.69 -4.13 -9.87
CA MET A 54 -10.58 -3.24 -9.51
C MET A 54 -10.93 -1.79 -9.90
N ARG A 55 -10.69 -0.84 -8.99
CA ARG A 55 -10.82 0.61 -9.24
C ARG A 55 -9.49 1.30 -8.99
N LEU A 56 -8.93 1.97 -10.00
CA LEU A 56 -7.59 2.58 -9.92
C LEU A 56 -7.50 3.94 -10.64
N PRO A 57 -6.57 4.83 -10.24
CA PRO A 57 -6.36 6.12 -10.89
C PRO A 57 -5.26 6.12 -11.96
N TYR A 58 -4.68 4.96 -12.26
CA TYR A 58 -3.44 4.81 -13.04
C TYR A 58 -3.62 4.24 -14.46
N ASN A 59 -4.82 4.35 -15.04
CA ASN A 59 -5.23 3.80 -16.34
C ASN A 59 -5.62 2.32 -16.23
N LYS A 60 -6.91 2.03 -16.40
CA LYS A 60 -7.48 0.68 -16.40
C LYS A 60 -6.81 -0.29 -17.38
N THR A 61 -6.19 0.19 -18.46
CA THR A 61 -5.49 -0.70 -19.40
C THR A 61 -4.20 -1.30 -18.83
N GLN A 62 -3.69 -0.78 -17.70
CA GLN A 62 -2.52 -1.34 -17.02
C GLN A 62 -2.88 -2.41 -15.99
N ALA A 63 -4.09 -2.35 -15.43
CA ALA A 63 -4.67 -3.31 -14.49
C ALA A 63 -3.76 -3.81 -13.35
N GLU A 64 -2.78 -2.99 -12.95
CA GLU A 64 -1.75 -3.36 -11.96
C GLU A 64 -0.96 -4.64 -12.30
N ASP A 65 -0.78 -4.94 -13.59
CA ASP A 65 -0.05 -6.11 -14.11
C ASP A 65 1.44 -6.16 -13.69
N VAL A 66 1.95 -5.06 -13.12
CA VAL A 66 3.29 -5.01 -12.50
C VAL A 66 3.35 -5.83 -11.21
N ALA A 67 2.22 -6.07 -10.55
CA ALA A 67 2.12 -6.77 -9.27
C ALA A 67 1.22 -8.01 -9.33
N TYR A 68 0.16 -7.99 -10.15
CA TYR A 68 -0.82 -9.07 -10.26
C TYR A 68 -0.81 -9.75 -11.62
N ALA A 69 -1.40 -10.95 -11.68
CA ALA A 69 -1.80 -11.56 -12.95
C ALA A 69 -2.77 -10.65 -13.73
N HIS A 70 -2.66 -10.67 -15.06
CA HIS A 70 -3.51 -9.89 -15.96
C HIS A 70 -5.00 -10.25 -15.80
N PRO A 71 -5.97 -9.31 -15.93
CA PRO A 71 -7.41 -9.57 -15.77
C PRO A 71 -7.96 -10.78 -16.53
N ALA A 72 -7.42 -11.06 -17.71
CA ALA A 72 -7.76 -12.24 -18.51
C ALA A 72 -7.48 -13.57 -17.78
N TRP A 73 -6.46 -13.64 -16.94
CA TRP A 73 -6.15 -14.83 -16.13
C TRP A 73 -7.27 -15.11 -15.13
N TYR A 74 -7.72 -14.09 -14.39
CA TYR A 74 -8.88 -14.20 -13.50
C TYR A 74 -10.16 -14.57 -14.27
N ALA A 75 -10.38 -14.00 -15.46
CA ALA A 75 -11.51 -14.38 -16.31
C ALA A 75 -11.43 -15.85 -16.77
N GLY A 76 -10.23 -16.35 -17.11
CA GLY A 76 -9.99 -17.77 -17.39
C GLY A 76 -10.32 -18.70 -16.23
N HIS A 77 -10.30 -18.19 -15.00
CA HIS A 77 -10.70 -18.91 -13.78
C HIS A 77 -12.19 -18.75 -13.43
N GLY A 78 -13.04 -18.34 -14.40
CA GLY A 78 -14.50 -18.32 -14.22
C GLY A 78 -15.01 -17.10 -13.46
N TYR A 79 -14.35 -15.96 -13.61
CA TYR A 79 -14.81 -14.66 -13.10
C TYR A 79 -15.20 -13.72 -14.25
N LEU A 80 -16.19 -12.85 -14.01
CA LEU A 80 -16.32 -11.63 -14.80
C LEU A 80 -15.41 -10.59 -14.16
N VAL A 81 -14.47 -10.02 -14.91
CA VAL A 81 -13.44 -9.12 -14.35
C VAL A 81 -13.66 -7.71 -14.88
N VAL A 82 -13.68 -6.73 -14.00
CA VAL A 82 -13.94 -5.32 -14.28
C VAL A 82 -12.76 -4.50 -13.78
N VAL A 83 -12.15 -3.71 -14.67
CA VAL A 83 -11.12 -2.74 -14.30
C VAL A 83 -11.61 -1.34 -14.66
N GLN A 84 -11.76 -0.46 -13.68
CA GLN A 84 -12.42 0.84 -13.83
C GLN A 84 -11.49 2.00 -13.50
N ASP A 85 -11.45 3.00 -14.38
CA ASP A 85 -10.79 4.28 -14.09
C ASP A 85 -11.60 5.06 -13.04
N CYS A 86 -10.95 5.52 -11.97
CA CYS A 86 -11.59 6.41 -10.98
C CYS A 86 -12.10 7.72 -11.62
N ARG A 87 -13.00 8.41 -10.92
CA ARG A 87 -13.60 9.68 -11.35
C ARG A 87 -12.56 10.71 -11.81
N GLY A 88 -12.81 11.33 -12.95
CA GLY A 88 -11.92 12.33 -13.55
C GLY A 88 -10.58 11.79 -14.06
N ARG A 89 -10.34 10.48 -13.99
CA ARG A 89 -9.12 9.84 -14.49
C ARG A 89 -9.35 9.23 -15.86
N TRP A 90 -8.36 9.41 -16.75
CA TRP A 90 -8.30 8.74 -18.05
C TRP A 90 -9.61 8.79 -18.84
N ALA A 91 -10.28 7.66 -19.07
CA ALA A 91 -11.51 7.59 -19.85
C ALA A 91 -12.76 8.02 -19.04
N SER A 92 -12.70 8.02 -17.71
CA SER A 92 -13.82 8.39 -16.83
C SER A 92 -14.09 9.89 -16.78
N ASP A 93 -15.37 10.27 -16.77
CA ASP A 93 -15.82 11.66 -16.63
C ASP A 93 -15.64 12.17 -15.18
N GLY A 94 -15.93 13.46 -14.96
CA GLY A 94 -15.89 14.10 -13.64
C GLY A 94 -14.57 14.80 -13.31
N GLU A 95 -14.46 15.29 -12.07
CA GLU A 95 -13.27 15.96 -11.56
C GLU A 95 -12.50 15.06 -10.59
N TRP A 96 -11.19 14.94 -10.78
CA TRP A 96 -10.34 14.14 -9.92
C TRP A 96 -10.03 14.86 -8.61
N SER A 97 -10.21 14.16 -7.49
CA SER A 97 -9.70 14.54 -6.17
C SER A 97 -9.43 13.25 -5.41
N PRO A 98 -8.17 12.99 -5.01
CA PRO A 98 -7.81 11.77 -4.31
C PRO A 98 -8.73 11.50 -3.10
N PHE A 99 -9.20 10.26 -2.99
CA PHE A 99 -10.09 9.68 -1.97
C PHE A 99 -11.50 10.25 -1.89
N ARG A 100 -11.73 11.48 -2.36
CA ARG A 100 -12.97 12.24 -2.18
C ARG A 100 -14.24 11.45 -2.48
N ASP A 101 -14.27 10.83 -3.64
CA ASP A 101 -15.49 10.24 -4.21
C ASP A 101 -15.51 8.70 -4.08
N GLU A 102 -14.43 8.09 -3.60
CA GLU A 102 -14.19 6.65 -3.75
C GLU A 102 -15.17 5.76 -2.96
N ALA A 103 -15.71 6.26 -1.83
CA ALA A 103 -16.72 5.52 -1.09
C ALA A 103 -18.07 5.45 -1.83
N ASN A 104 -18.52 6.57 -2.41
CA ASN A 104 -19.81 6.64 -3.11
C ASN A 104 -19.71 6.02 -4.51
N ASP A 105 -18.66 6.36 -5.25
CA ASP A 105 -18.44 5.80 -6.59
C ASP A 105 -18.14 4.30 -6.52
N GLY A 106 -17.44 3.85 -5.48
CA GLY A 106 -17.22 2.42 -5.24
C GLY A 106 -18.52 1.67 -4.93
N GLU A 107 -19.40 2.22 -4.10
CA GLU A 107 -20.73 1.64 -3.83
C GLU A 107 -21.57 1.50 -5.11
N ASP A 108 -21.61 2.56 -5.93
CA ASP A 108 -22.33 2.56 -7.21
C ASP A 108 -21.71 1.56 -8.21
N ALA A 109 -20.38 1.53 -8.30
CA ALA A 109 -19.65 0.63 -9.18
C ALA A 109 -19.84 -0.84 -8.80
N ILE A 110 -19.87 -1.18 -7.50
CA ILE A 110 -20.17 -2.53 -7.01
C ILE A 110 -21.58 -2.94 -7.42
N ALA A 111 -22.58 -2.09 -7.20
CA ALA A 111 -23.97 -2.38 -7.58
C ALA A 111 -24.13 -2.54 -9.10
N TRP A 112 -23.46 -1.68 -9.88
CA TRP A 112 -23.44 -1.77 -11.35
C TRP A 112 -22.77 -3.06 -11.83
N ALA A 113 -21.60 -3.41 -11.28
CA ALA A 113 -20.83 -4.58 -11.65
C ALA A 113 -21.62 -5.87 -11.38
N ALA A 114 -22.27 -5.95 -10.22
CA ALA A 114 -23.15 -7.07 -9.85
C ALA A 114 -24.34 -7.27 -10.81
N ALA A 115 -24.76 -6.23 -11.52
CA ALA A 115 -25.89 -6.24 -12.45
C ALA A 115 -25.47 -6.42 -13.92
N LEU A 116 -24.17 -6.57 -14.22
CA LEU A 116 -23.71 -6.78 -15.59
C LEU A 116 -24.29 -8.06 -16.18
N PRO A 117 -24.56 -8.11 -17.50
CA PRO A 117 -24.95 -9.34 -18.18
C PRO A 117 -23.91 -10.44 -17.95
N GLY A 118 -24.37 -11.59 -17.43
CA GLY A 118 -23.53 -12.72 -17.05
C GLY A 118 -23.02 -12.70 -15.61
N ALA A 119 -23.24 -11.64 -14.83
CA ALA A 119 -22.91 -11.61 -13.41
C ALA A 119 -23.91 -12.43 -12.56
N ASN A 120 -23.43 -13.03 -11.47
CA ASN A 120 -24.27 -13.77 -10.50
C ASN A 120 -24.77 -12.90 -9.34
N GLY A 121 -24.45 -11.60 -9.34
CA GLY A 121 -24.84 -10.66 -8.30
C GLY A 121 -23.85 -10.50 -7.14
N THR A 122 -22.76 -11.27 -7.10
CA THR A 122 -21.71 -11.14 -6.08
C THR A 122 -20.45 -10.49 -6.65
N VAL A 123 -19.81 -9.63 -5.86
CA VAL A 123 -18.62 -8.85 -6.24
C VAL A 123 -17.52 -9.06 -5.21
N GLY A 124 -16.33 -9.38 -5.68
CA GLY A 124 -15.07 -9.26 -4.93
C GLY A 124 -14.25 -8.11 -5.49
N MET A 125 -13.37 -7.53 -4.67
CA MET A 125 -12.46 -6.48 -5.11
C MET A 125 -11.00 -6.80 -4.77
N TRP A 126 -10.06 -6.40 -5.63
CA TRP A 126 -8.61 -6.44 -5.38
C TRP A 126 -7.92 -5.21 -5.96
N GLY A 127 -6.63 -5.10 -5.64
CA GLY A 127 -5.76 -4.01 -6.03
C GLY A 127 -4.83 -3.63 -4.88
N PHE A 128 -3.70 -3.01 -5.20
CA PHE A 128 -2.73 -2.53 -4.21
C PHE A 128 -2.69 -1.01 -4.14
N SER A 129 -2.07 -0.45 -3.09
CA SER A 129 -1.89 1.00 -2.95
C SER A 129 -3.22 1.75 -2.92
N TYR A 130 -3.41 2.71 -3.83
CA TYR A 130 -4.69 3.41 -3.99
C TYR A 130 -5.83 2.43 -4.37
N ALA A 131 -5.59 1.41 -5.17
CA ALA A 131 -6.60 0.40 -5.48
C ALA A 131 -6.91 -0.52 -4.28
N GLY A 132 -6.06 -0.55 -3.25
CA GLY A 132 -6.40 -1.10 -1.94
C GLY A 132 -7.41 -0.22 -1.18
N ALA A 133 -7.18 1.09 -1.20
CA ALA A 133 -8.05 2.08 -0.59
C ALA A 133 -9.47 2.11 -1.21
N THR A 134 -9.57 1.94 -2.53
CA THR A 134 -10.85 1.89 -3.26
C THR A 134 -11.70 0.66 -2.95
N GLN A 135 -11.21 -0.28 -2.15
CA GLN A 135 -11.97 -1.42 -1.61
C GLN A 135 -12.52 -1.11 -0.22
N LEU A 136 -11.67 -0.60 0.66
CA LEU A 136 -12.01 -0.34 2.06
C LEU A 136 -12.98 0.85 2.21
N LEU A 137 -12.80 1.91 1.41
CA LEU A 137 -13.67 3.09 1.46
C LEU A 137 -15.14 2.75 1.15
N PRO A 138 -15.50 2.08 0.03
CA PRO A 138 -16.87 1.68 -0.21
C PRO A 138 -17.35 0.57 0.74
N ALA A 139 -16.48 -0.30 1.26
CA ALA A 139 -16.88 -1.30 2.26
C ALA A 139 -17.50 -0.67 3.53
N THR A 140 -17.11 0.56 3.89
CA THR A 140 -17.76 1.30 5.01
C THR A 140 -19.26 1.54 4.77
N ARG A 141 -19.72 1.50 3.50
CA ARG A 141 -21.11 1.68 3.08
C ARG A 141 -21.93 0.40 3.07
N GLN A 142 -21.31 -0.75 3.34
CA GLN A 142 -21.94 -2.07 3.33
C GLN A 142 -22.70 -2.36 2.02
N PRO A 143 -22.05 -2.24 0.83
CA PRO A 143 -22.72 -2.50 -0.44
C PRO A 143 -23.22 -3.96 -0.46
N PRO A 144 -24.52 -4.23 -0.70
CA PRO A 144 -25.08 -5.58 -0.51
C PRO A 144 -24.46 -6.67 -1.40
N ALA A 145 -23.87 -6.29 -2.54
CA ALA A 145 -23.23 -7.22 -3.47
C ALA A 145 -21.76 -7.51 -3.12
N LEU A 146 -21.14 -6.78 -2.18
CA LEU A 146 -19.72 -6.94 -1.84
C LEU A 146 -19.51 -8.16 -0.93
N ALA A 147 -18.94 -9.22 -1.48
CA ALA A 147 -18.77 -10.50 -0.82
C ALA A 147 -17.39 -10.68 -0.15
N ALA A 148 -16.33 -10.11 -0.73
CA ALA A 148 -14.97 -10.17 -0.19
C ALA A 148 -14.06 -9.08 -0.78
N ILE A 149 -13.05 -8.66 -0.04
CA ILE A 149 -12.00 -7.74 -0.53
C ILE A 149 -10.60 -8.31 -0.33
N CYS A 150 -9.64 -7.87 -1.13
CA CYS A 150 -8.22 -8.22 -1.04
C CYS A 150 -7.38 -6.92 -1.09
N PRO A 151 -7.44 -6.06 -0.05
CA PRO A 151 -6.69 -4.82 -0.02
C PRO A 151 -5.20 -5.09 0.22
N ALA A 152 -4.36 -4.61 -0.70
CA ALA A 152 -2.91 -4.74 -0.58
C ALA A 152 -2.22 -3.40 -0.36
N MET A 153 -1.21 -3.36 0.52
CA MET A 153 -0.25 -2.27 0.70
C MET A 153 -0.93 -0.89 0.70
N THR A 154 -1.88 -0.70 1.62
CA THR A 154 -2.68 0.53 1.69
C THR A 154 -2.85 1.00 3.13
N ALA A 155 -3.17 2.29 3.29
CA ALA A 155 -3.28 2.89 4.61
C ALA A 155 -4.66 2.72 5.27
N SER A 156 -4.70 3.00 6.57
CA SER A 156 -5.94 3.09 7.37
C SER A 156 -6.41 4.54 7.54
N PHE A 157 -5.48 5.49 7.45
CA PHE A 157 -5.67 6.93 7.50
C PHE A 157 -4.79 7.57 6.41
N TYR A 158 -5.17 8.75 5.93
CA TYR A 158 -4.43 9.44 4.86
C TYR A 158 -3.62 10.65 5.32
N ASP A 159 -3.84 11.12 6.55
CA ASP A 159 -2.88 11.94 7.26
C ASP A 159 -1.72 11.08 7.76
N GLU A 160 -1.95 10.27 8.80
CA GLU A 160 -0.94 9.48 9.49
C GLU A 160 -0.83 8.07 8.88
N GLY A 161 0.30 7.78 8.23
CA GLY A 161 0.56 6.54 7.50
C GLY A 161 0.41 6.64 5.98
N TRP A 162 0.07 7.81 5.44
CA TRP A 162 0.14 8.08 4.00
C TRP A 162 0.90 9.38 3.72
N THR A 163 0.37 10.52 4.18
CA THR A 163 0.97 11.83 3.94
C THR A 163 2.09 12.14 4.94
N PHE A 164 1.86 11.78 6.20
CA PHE A 164 2.77 11.99 7.32
C PHE A 164 3.04 10.67 8.06
N THR A 165 4.18 10.60 8.75
CA THR A 165 4.53 9.53 9.68
C THR A 165 5.21 10.15 10.90
N GLY A 166 4.68 9.95 12.09
CA GLY A 166 5.11 10.64 13.31
C GLY A 166 4.96 12.15 13.23
N GLY A 167 4.04 12.66 12.40
CA GLY A 167 3.92 14.09 12.07
C GLY A 167 4.93 14.62 11.04
N ALA A 168 5.92 13.84 10.62
CA ALA A 168 6.86 14.22 9.57
C ALA A 168 6.30 13.91 8.17
N LEU A 169 6.48 14.81 7.21
CA LEU A 169 5.98 14.63 5.84
C LEU A 169 6.74 13.50 5.12
N ASN A 170 6.01 12.56 4.51
CA ASN A 170 6.57 11.55 3.62
C ASN A 170 6.94 12.16 2.25
N LEU A 171 7.79 13.20 2.23
CA LEU A 171 8.01 14.12 1.12
C LEU A 171 8.34 13.40 -0.20
N ALA A 172 9.28 12.46 -0.16
CA ALA A 172 9.72 11.75 -1.35
C ALA A 172 8.57 10.99 -2.01
N PHE A 173 7.70 10.38 -1.21
CA PHE A 173 6.51 9.68 -1.68
C PHE A 173 5.45 10.68 -2.19
N VAL A 174 4.96 11.59 -1.35
CA VAL A 174 3.80 12.44 -1.71
C VAL A 174 4.10 13.37 -2.88
N ALA A 175 5.32 13.91 -2.98
CA ALA A 175 5.68 14.80 -4.07
C ALA A 175 5.85 14.04 -5.40
N SER A 176 6.45 12.83 -5.38
CA SER A 176 6.61 12.03 -6.58
C SER A 176 5.28 11.42 -7.04
N TRP A 177 4.45 10.94 -6.11
CA TRP A 177 3.10 10.47 -6.40
C TRP A 177 2.23 11.59 -6.98
N ALA A 178 2.27 12.78 -6.39
CA ALA A 178 1.57 13.94 -6.93
C ALA A 178 2.03 14.30 -8.35
N THR A 179 3.34 14.21 -8.61
CA THR A 179 3.89 14.45 -9.95
C THR A 179 3.40 13.41 -10.96
N ASP A 180 3.33 12.13 -10.57
CA ASP A 180 2.83 11.06 -11.42
C ASP A 180 1.33 11.19 -11.75
N LEU A 181 0.51 11.51 -10.74
CA LEU A 181 -0.90 11.81 -10.95
C LEU A 181 -1.10 12.96 -11.96
N ALA A 182 -0.28 14.01 -11.86
CA ALA A 182 -0.34 15.19 -12.71
C ALA A 182 0.05 14.88 -14.16
N ILE A 183 0.97 13.92 -14.38
CA ILE A 183 1.25 13.40 -15.73
C ILE A 183 -0.02 12.78 -16.31
N GLY A 184 -0.76 11.99 -15.53
CA GLY A 184 -2.05 11.44 -15.95
C GLY A 184 -3.11 12.50 -16.26
N ASP A 185 -3.20 13.55 -15.42
CA ASP A 185 -4.12 14.67 -15.65
C ASP A 185 -3.78 15.42 -16.96
N ALA A 186 -2.50 15.71 -17.18
CA ALA A 186 -2.02 16.35 -18.40
C ALA A 186 -2.28 15.51 -19.65
N ARG A 187 -2.10 14.18 -19.57
CA ARG A 187 -2.45 13.24 -20.65
C ARG A 187 -3.93 13.32 -20.99
N LYS A 188 -4.82 13.30 -19.98
CA LYS A 188 -6.27 13.41 -20.18
C LYS A 188 -6.66 14.73 -20.86
N ARG A 189 -5.99 15.84 -20.54
CA ARG A 189 -6.19 17.15 -21.18
C ARG A 189 -5.57 17.26 -22.58
N GLY A 190 -4.74 16.29 -22.99
CA GLY A 190 -3.99 16.35 -24.25
C GLY A 190 -2.81 17.33 -24.22
N ASP A 191 -2.38 17.77 -23.03
CA ASP A 191 -1.25 18.70 -22.87
C ASP A 191 0.08 17.95 -22.87
N LEU A 192 0.59 17.68 -24.07
CA LEU A 192 1.86 16.97 -24.24
C LEU A 192 3.08 17.75 -23.69
N ALA A 193 2.99 19.08 -23.60
CA ALA A 193 4.08 19.89 -23.06
C ALA A 193 4.17 19.73 -21.54
N ALA A 194 3.03 19.75 -20.83
CA ALA A 194 2.97 19.43 -19.41
C ALA A 194 3.41 17.98 -19.14
N VAL A 195 2.99 17.01 -19.97
CA VAL A 195 3.45 15.61 -19.84
C VAL A 195 4.97 15.51 -19.91
N ALA A 196 5.60 16.14 -20.91
CA ALA A 196 7.06 16.11 -21.06
C ALA A 196 7.77 16.77 -19.87
N ARG A 197 7.29 17.94 -19.43
CA ARG A 197 7.84 18.68 -18.27
C ARG A 197 7.74 17.87 -16.98
N LEU A 198 6.57 17.34 -16.66
CA LEU A 198 6.30 16.59 -15.44
C LEU A 198 7.05 15.24 -15.43
N SER A 199 7.12 14.56 -16.58
CA SER A 199 7.90 13.32 -16.71
C SER A 199 9.39 13.56 -16.46
N ALA A 200 9.94 14.64 -17.02
CA ALA A 200 11.32 15.05 -16.75
C ALA A 200 11.53 15.41 -15.27
N ALA A 201 10.56 16.08 -14.65
CA ALA A 201 10.62 16.42 -13.23
C ALA A 201 10.58 15.18 -12.33
N LEU A 202 9.74 14.19 -12.64
CA LEU A 202 9.68 12.91 -11.94
C LEU A 202 11.01 12.15 -12.05
N GLY A 203 11.59 12.08 -13.24
CA GLY A 203 12.92 11.48 -13.45
C GLY A 203 14.05 12.21 -12.70
N GLY A 204 13.88 13.49 -12.39
CA GLY A 204 14.78 14.31 -11.59
C GLY A 204 14.33 14.55 -10.14
N ALA A 205 13.37 13.78 -9.62
CA ALA A 205 12.65 14.05 -8.36
C ALA A 205 13.58 14.40 -7.18
N ARG A 206 14.67 13.66 -7.00
CA ARG A 206 15.63 13.88 -5.90
C ARG A 206 16.23 15.28 -5.87
N GLY A 207 16.39 15.92 -7.05
CA GLY A 207 16.90 17.29 -7.14
C GLY A 207 15.94 18.34 -6.59
N TRP A 208 14.66 18.00 -6.43
CA TRP A 208 13.61 18.92 -6.01
C TRP A 208 13.27 18.82 -4.52
N PHE A 209 13.61 17.74 -3.81
CA PHE A 209 13.22 17.55 -2.40
C PHE A 209 13.80 18.59 -1.44
N GLY A 210 14.91 19.24 -1.80
CA GLY A 210 15.45 20.38 -1.04
C GLY A 210 14.83 21.74 -1.38
N SER A 211 13.81 21.80 -2.24
CA SER A 211 13.20 23.06 -2.66
C SER A 211 12.35 23.65 -1.53
N LEU A 212 12.61 24.92 -1.20
CA LEU A 212 11.84 25.65 -0.19
C LEU A 212 11.28 26.96 -0.76
N PRO A 213 10.08 27.39 -0.31
CA PRO A 213 9.21 26.68 0.64
C PRO A 213 8.50 25.47 0.01
N LEU A 214 8.19 24.43 0.79
CA LEU A 214 7.58 23.19 0.28
C LEU A 214 6.19 23.42 -0.36
N ASN A 215 5.45 24.43 0.10
CA ASN A 215 4.17 24.84 -0.51
C ASN A 215 4.33 25.55 -1.87
N ALA A 216 5.55 25.65 -2.38
CA ALA A 216 5.88 26.12 -3.73
C ALA A 216 6.80 25.11 -4.45
N TYR A 217 6.55 23.81 -4.26
CA TYR A 217 7.29 22.72 -4.89
C TYR A 217 7.35 22.89 -6.43
N PRO A 218 8.52 23.20 -7.03
CA PRO A 218 8.60 23.74 -8.38
C PRO A 218 8.02 22.88 -9.51
N PRO A 219 8.06 21.54 -9.46
CA PRO A 219 7.44 20.70 -10.48
C PRO A 219 5.92 20.87 -10.62
N LEU A 220 5.23 21.28 -9.55
CA LEU A 220 3.77 21.30 -9.48
C LEU A 220 3.23 22.72 -9.36
N ASP A 221 1.98 22.89 -9.79
CA ASP A 221 1.24 24.15 -9.72
C ASP A 221 -0.24 23.85 -9.45
N ALA A 222 -1.09 24.88 -9.37
CA ALA A 222 -2.51 24.72 -9.08
C ALA A 222 -3.26 23.87 -10.14
N GLU A 223 -2.80 23.88 -11.40
CA GLU A 223 -3.39 23.10 -12.49
C GLU A 223 -2.80 21.69 -12.58
N ASN A 224 -1.50 21.55 -12.26
CA ASN A 224 -0.71 20.34 -12.39
C ASN A 224 -0.20 19.91 -11.03
N GLY A 225 -0.99 19.09 -10.33
CA GLY A 225 -0.57 18.56 -9.03
C GLY A 225 -1.01 19.37 -7.81
N GLY A 226 -2.04 20.22 -7.96
CA GLY A 226 -2.51 21.11 -6.89
C GLY A 226 -2.88 20.41 -5.58
N TYR A 227 -3.22 19.12 -5.63
CA TYR A 227 -3.47 18.30 -4.43
C TYR A 227 -2.28 18.21 -3.49
N LEU A 228 -1.02 18.32 -3.96
CA LEU A 228 0.12 18.37 -3.04
C LEU A 228 0.00 19.58 -2.10
N PHE A 229 -0.37 20.74 -2.65
CA PHE A 229 -0.49 21.97 -1.86
C PHE A 229 -1.70 21.95 -0.93
N ASP A 230 -2.79 21.29 -1.36
CA ASP A 230 -3.95 21.02 -0.53
C ASP A 230 -3.56 20.15 0.67
N TRP A 231 -2.87 19.03 0.44
CA TRP A 231 -2.38 18.16 1.53
C TRP A 231 -1.44 18.88 2.49
N LEU A 232 -0.53 19.70 1.99
CA LEU A 232 0.40 20.50 2.83
C LEU A 232 -0.32 21.58 3.65
N ALA A 233 -1.52 22.02 3.23
CA ALA A 233 -2.32 22.97 3.98
C ALA A 233 -3.09 22.33 5.15
N HIS A 234 -3.14 20.99 5.21
CA HIS A 234 -3.90 20.23 6.20
C HIS A 234 -2.97 19.37 7.08
N PRO A 235 -2.66 19.80 8.31
CA PRO A 235 -1.83 19.02 9.23
C PRO A 235 -2.53 17.72 9.69
N PRO A 236 -1.79 16.77 10.30
CA PRO A 236 -2.40 15.58 10.89
C PRO A 236 -3.53 15.90 11.86
N GLY A 237 -4.62 15.13 11.78
CA GLY A 237 -5.81 15.29 12.62
C GLY A 237 -6.83 16.34 12.16
N ASP A 238 -6.56 17.09 11.08
CA ASP A 238 -7.48 18.07 10.48
C ASP A 238 -8.77 17.42 9.95
N ASP A 239 -9.88 18.16 9.98
CA ASP A 239 -11.20 17.69 9.51
C ASP A 239 -11.23 17.37 8.00
N TYR A 240 -10.25 17.85 7.23
CA TYR A 240 -10.01 17.42 5.86
C TYR A 240 -9.81 15.90 5.76
N TRP A 241 -8.90 15.34 6.56
CA TRP A 241 -8.50 13.92 6.50
C TRP A 241 -9.56 12.98 7.05
N ARG A 242 -10.30 13.42 8.07
CA ARG A 242 -11.33 12.61 8.77
C ARG A 242 -12.43 12.08 7.86
N ARG A 243 -12.64 12.70 6.70
CA ARG A 243 -13.67 12.34 5.73
C ARG A 243 -13.44 10.96 5.10
N TRP A 244 -12.19 10.50 5.10
CA TRP A 244 -11.77 9.24 4.44
C TRP A 244 -10.99 8.32 5.40
N ALA A 245 -11.09 8.58 6.70
CA ALA A 245 -10.40 7.82 7.73
C ALA A 245 -11.03 6.44 7.93
N ILE A 246 -10.61 5.45 7.13
CA ILE A 246 -11.08 4.05 7.20
C ILE A 246 -11.00 3.53 8.64
N GLY A 247 -9.92 3.85 9.35
CA GLY A 247 -9.72 3.44 10.75
C GLY A 247 -10.79 3.89 11.73
N SER A 248 -11.56 4.93 11.40
CA SER A 248 -12.69 5.41 12.21
C SER A 248 -13.98 4.63 11.96
N ASP A 249 -14.05 3.88 10.85
CA ASP A 249 -15.28 3.27 10.34
C ASP A 249 -15.25 1.73 10.31
N TYR A 250 -14.23 1.08 10.92
CA TYR A 250 -14.15 -0.39 10.98
C TYR A 250 -15.44 -1.05 11.50
N GLY A 251 -16.10 -0.42 12.48
CA GLY A 251 -17.39 -0.86 13.05
C GLY A 251 -18.55 -0.96 12.06
N ARG A 252 -18.39 -0.41 10.86
CA ARG A 252 -19.40 -0.42 9.80
C ARG A 252 -19.11 -1.47 8.73
N ILE A 253 -17.90 -2.01 8.69
CA ILE A 253 -17.48 -2.96 7.64
C ILE A 253 -17.90 -4.37 8.08
N ASP A 254 -18.63 -5.07 7.22
CA ASP A 254 -19.08 -6.46 7.41
C ASP A 254 -18.49 -7.45 6.39
N THR A 255 -17.50 -7.00 5.63
CA THR A 255 -16.90 -7.75 4.52
C THR A 255 -15.66 -8.54 4.98
N PRO A 256 -15.54 -9.83 4.60
CA PRO A 256 -14.28 -10.58 4.66
C PRO A 256 -13.12 -9.84 3.95
N ALA A 257 -11.91 -9.88 4.51
CA ALA A 257 -10.74 -9.30 3.84
C ALA A 257 -9.45 -10.12 3.96
N LEU A 258 -8.74 -10.24 2.84
CA LEU A 258 -7.34 -10.69 2.77
C LEU A 258 -6.42 -9.47 2.63
N HIS A 259 -5.75 -9.09 3.71
CA HIS A 259 -4.83 -7.96 3.76
C HIS A 259 -3.43 -8.41 3.32
N LEU A 260 -2.86 -7.76 2.30
CA LEU A 260 -1.53 -8.09 1.79
C LEU A 260 -0.55 -6.96 2.10
N GLY A 261 0.59 -7.27 2.72
CA GLY A 261 1.61 -6.29 3.09
C GLY A 261 3.03 -6.75 2.71
N GLY A 262 3.97 -5.81 2.69
CA GLY A 262 5.40 -6.08 2.51
C GLY A 262 6.22 -5.53 3.66
N TRP A 263 7.23 -6.24 4.13
CA TRP A 263 8.09 -5.79 5.24
C TRP A 263 8.73 -4.42 5.02
N TYR A 264 9.02 -4.09 3.76
CA TYR A 264 9.64 -2.83 3.34
C TYR A 264 8.67 -1.93 2.58
N ASP A 265 7.36 -2.19 2.66
CA ASP A 265 6.34 -1.33 2.09
C ASP A 265 6.07 -0.11 3.00
N ILE A 266 5.85 1.05 2.39
CA ILE A 266 5.57 2.31 3.12
C ILE A 266 4.25 2.25 3.90
N PHE A 267 3.30 1.40 3.49
CA PHE A 267 1.97 1.28 4.09
C PHE A 267 1.82 0.04 4.98
N LEU A 268 2.92 -0.60 5.38
CA LEU A 268 2.86 -1.80 6.22
C LEU A 268 2.06 -1.55 7.51
N GLU A 269 2.31 -0.42 8.17
CA GLU A 269 1.60 -0.06 9.39
C GLU A 269 0.08 0.06 9.14
N GLY A 270 -0.31 0.70 8.04
CA GLY A 270 -1.71 0.83 7.64
C GLY A 270 -2.37 -0.52 7.32
N THR A 271 -1.65 -1.40 6.61
CA THR A 271 -2.11 -2.75 6.27
C THR A 271 -2.36 -3.59 7.53
N VAL A 272 -1.39 -3.60 8.44
CA VAL A 272 -1.51 -4.30 9.74
C VAL A 272 -2.65 -3.70 10.56
N ARG A 273 -2.75 -2.37 10.61
CA ARG A 273 -3.83 -1.66 11.32
C ARG A 273 -5.21 -2.00 10.76
N ASN A 274 -5.36 -2.11 9.44
CA ASN A 274 -6.60 -2.54 8.78
C ASN A 274 -7.00 -3.96 9.19
N PHE A 275 -6.08 -4.91 9.14
CA PHE A 275 -6.32 -6.28 9.61
C PHE A 275 -6.74 -6.31 11.08
N VAL A 276 -5.92 -5.72 11.97
CA VAL A 276 -6.15 -5.74 13.42
C VAL A 276 -7.47 -5.04 13.77
N GLY A 277 -7.72 -3.88 13.15
CA GLY A 277 -8.92 -3.08 13.37
C GLY A 277 -10.20 -3.81 12.96
N LEU A 278 -10.22 -4.43 11.78
CA LEU A 278 -11.38 -5.21 11.33
C LEU A 278 -11.55 -6.50 12.12
N ARG A 279 -10.47 -7.21 12.45
CA ARG A 279 -10.54 -8.45 13.24
C ARG A 279 -11.15 -8.22 14.62
N ARG A 280 -10.90 -7.05 15.22
CA ARG A 280 -11.44 -6.68 16.54
C ARG A 280 -12.79 -5.97 16.46
N GLY A 281 -13.00 -5.18 15.40
CA GLY A 281 -14.03 -4.16 15.34
C GLY A 281 -15.05 -4.28 14.21
N ALA A 282 -14.90 -5.19 13.25
CA ALA A 282 -15.85 -5.32 12.14
C ALA A 282 -17.29 -5.57 12.65
N ALA A 283 -18.27 -5.11 11.85
CA ALA A 283 -19.67 -5.02 12.22
C ALA A 283 -20.28 -6.36 12.66
N THR A 284 -19.82 -7.48 12.08
CA THR A 284 -20.31 -8.83 12.39
C THR A 284 -19.21 -9.73 12.93
N GLU A 285 -19.58 -10.77 13.69
CA GLU A 285 -18.64 -11.79 14.15
C GLU A 285 -18.04 -12.58 12.97
N ALA A 286 -18.85 -12.85 11.95
CA ALA A 286 -18.40 -13.50 10.72
C ALA A 286 -17.31 -12.67 10.01
N ALA A 287 -17.52 -11.36 9.86
CA ALA A 287 -16.54 -10.46 9.28
C ALA A 287 -15.24 -10.43 10.11
N ARG A 288 -15.35 -10.33 11.44
CA ARG A 288 -14.20 -10.37 12.37
C ARG A 288 -13.38 -11.66 12.24
N ALA A 289 -14.05 -12.80 12.12
CA ALA A 289 -13.40 -14.09 11.95
C ALA A 289 -12.76 -14.27 10.56
N ALA A 290 -13.36 -13.67 9.53
CA ALA A 290 -12.92 -13.75 8.14
C ALA A 290 -11.92 -12.63 7.74
N GLN A 291 -10.98 -12.31 8.64
CA GLN A 291 -9.86 -11.43 8.33
C GLN A 291 -8.58 -12.26 8.24
N LYS A 292 -7.81 -12.05 7.17
CA LYS A 292 -6.54 -12.73 6.89
C LYS A 292 -5.44 -11.69 6.63
N LEU A 293 -4.22 -11.96 7.07
CA LEU A 293 -3.05 -11.11 6.84
C LEU A 293 -1.90 -11.90 6.24
N LEU A 294 -1.39 -11.45 5.09
CA LEU A 294 -0.20 -11.98 4.45
C LEU A 294 0.89 -10.91 4.40
N ILE A 295 2.06 -11.15 4.99
CA ILE A 295 3.20 -10.21 4.89
C ILE A 295 4.38 -10.89 4.21
N GLY A 296 4.77 -10.40 3.03
CA GLY A 296 5.90 -10.94 2.28
C GLY A 296 7.18 -10.10 2.37
N PRO A 297 8.30 -10.61 1.82
CA PRO A 297 9.60 -9.93 1.79
C PRO A 297 9.66 -8.89 0.67
N TRP A 298 8.67 -8.02 0.60
CA TRP A 298 8.45 -7.07 -0.49
C TRP A 298 8.60 -5.62 -0.02
N HIS A 299 8.93 -4.75 -0.97
CA HIS A 299 8.61 -3.33 -0.94
C HIS A 299 7.30 -3.09 -1.73
N HIS A 300 6.93 -1.84 -2.00
CA HIS A 300 5.64 -1.51 -2.60
C HIS A 300 5.31 -2.22 -3.92
N MET A 301 6.26 -2.25 -4.87
CA MET A 301 6.10 -2.98 -6.14
C MET A 301 7.45 -3.15 -6.86
N PRO A 302 7.69 -4.24 -7.61
CA PRO A 302 6.83 -5.42 -7.77
C PRO A 302 6.91 -6.40 -6.60
N TRP A 303 6.01 -7.40 -6.58
CA TRP A 303 5.95 -8.48 -5.60
C TRP A 303 6.94 -9.60 -5.90
N VAL A 304 8.21 -9.27 -5.74
CA VAL A 304 9.33 -10.21 -5.90
C VAL A 304 10.18 -10.21 -4.63
N PRO A 305 10.80 -11.35 -4.28
CA PRO A 305 11.71 -11.39 -3.15
C PRO A 305 12.86 -10.39 -3.35
N LEU A 306 13.10 -9.55 -2.34
CA LEU A 306 14.17 -8.57 -2.39
C LEU A 306 15.53 -9.21 -2.15
N PRO A 307 16.62 -8.72 -2.77
CA PRO A 307 17.97 -9.17 -2.47
C PRO A 307 18.25 -9.14 -0.96
N GLY A 308 18.82 -10.23 -0.43
CA GLY A 308 19.14 -10.36 1.00
C GLY A 308 17.97 -10.76 1.92
N THR A 309 16.74 -10.83 1.43
CA THR A 309 15.58 -11.25 2.24
C THR A 309 15.34 -12.76 2.23
N THR A 310 15.75 -13.42 1.15
CA THR A 310 15.52 -14.85 0.90
C THR A 310 16.86 -15.57 0.74
N PRO A 311 17.26 -16.43 1.68
CA PRO A 311 18.46 -17.25 1.56
C PRO A 311 18.32 -18.29 0.42
N ALA A 312 19.45 -18.89 0.04
CA ALA A 312 19.44 -19.98 -0.93
C ALA A 312 18.58 -21.15 -0.43
N GLY A 313 17.61 -21.57 -1.26
CA GLY A 313 16.65 -22.63 -0.89
C GLY A 313 15.46 -22.15 -0.04
N GLY A 314 15.30 -20.84 0.16
CA GLY A 314 14.10 -20.27 0.76
C GLY A 314 12.83 -20.54 -0.05
N ALA A 315 11.69 -20.48 0.64
CA ALA A 315 10.38 -20.64 0.02
C ALA A 315 10.13 -19.49 -0.98
N PRO A 316 9.41 -19.76 -2.08
CA PRO A 316 9.03 -18.72 -3.02
C PRO A 316 8.12 -17.68 -2.35
N ALA A 317 8.27 -16.43 -2.77
CA ALA A 317 7.45 -15.29 -2.36
C ALA A 317 7.35 -14.30 -3.52
N ASP A 318 7.04 -14.79 -4.71
CA ASP A 318 6.87 -14.01 -5.93
C ASP A 318 5.38 -13.75 -6.25
N HIS A 319 5.11 -13.12 -7.39
CA HIS A 319 3.75 -12.86 -7.88
C HIS A 319 2.84 -14.09 -7.84
N GLY A 320 3.34 -15.26 -8.25
CA GLY A 320 2.52 -16.48 -8.31
C GLY A 320 2.03 -16.94 -6.95
N VAL A 321 2.82 -16.72 -5.90
CA VAL A 321 2.44 -16.99 -4.50
C VAL A 321 1.28 -16.11 -4.04
N VAL A 322 1.23 -14.87 -4.53
CA VAL A 322 0.17 -13.93 -4.18
C VAL A 322 -1.07 -14.15 -5.05
N ASP A 323 -0.91 -14.31 -6.36
CA ASP A 323 -2.01 -14.63 -7.28
C ASP A 323 -2.74 -15.92 -6.86
N ALA A 324 -2.01 -16.97 -6.46
CA ALA A 324 -2.61 -18.21 -5.98
C ALA A 324 -3.44 -18.03 -4.70
N ARG A 325 -2.96 -17.22 -3.74
CA ARG A 325 -3.69 -16.93 -2.50
C ARG A 325 -4.89 -16.03 -2.73
N GLN A 326 -4.74 -15.04 -3.62
CA GLN A 326 -5.84 -14.14 -4.00
C GLN A 326 -6.95 -14.92 -4.73
N LEU A 327 -6.59 -15.79 -5.66
CA LEU A 327 -7.57 -16.64 -6.35
C LEU A 327 -8.28 -17.55 -5.36
N ALA A 328 -7.54 -18.24 -4.48
CA ALA A 328 -8.11 -19.11 -3.45
C ALA A 328 -9.05 -18.36 -2.48
N TRP A 329 -8.73 -17.11 -2.17
CA TRP A 329 -9.58 -16.23 -1.35
C TRP A 329 -10.91 -15.94 -2.02
N PHE A 330 -10.89 -15.59 -3.31
CA PHE A 330 -12.13 -15.35 -4.05
C PHE A 330 -12.90 -16.63 -4.33
N ASP A 331 -12.23 -17.74 -4.61
CA ASP A 331 -12.88 -19.04 -4.81
C ASP A 331 -13.64 -19.46 -3.54
N LEU A 332 -13.04 -19.25 -2.36
CA LEU A 332 -13.69 -19.48 -1.07
C LEU A 332 -14.94 -18.61 -0.88
N HIS A 333 -14.84 -17.31 -1.08
CA HIS A 333 -15.91 -16.38 -0.70
C HIS A 333 -17.00 -16.16 -1.76
N LEU A 334 -16.66 -16.29 -3.04
CA LEU A 334 -17.56 -16.01 -4.16
C LEU A 334 -18.07 -17.30 -4.84
N LYS A 335 -17.37 -18.43 -4.71
CA LYS A 335 -17.76 -19.73 -5.27
C LYS A 335 -18.04 -20.81 -4.23
N GLY A 336 -17.60 -20.61 -2.97
CA GLY A 336 -17.74 -21.59 -1.91
C GLY A 336 -16.78 -22.77 -2.03
N GLU A 337 -15.67 -22.59 -2.74
CA GLU A 337 -14.66 -23.62 -2.96
C GLU A 337 -13.62 -23.60 -1.81
N PRO A 338 -13.44 -24.70 -1.07
CA PRO A 338 -12.54 -24.72 0.08
C PRO A 338 -11.07 -24.68 -0.35
N THR A 339 -10.22 -24.09 0.50
CA THR A 339 -8.76 -24.00 0.31
C THR A 339 -8.04 -24.18 1.63
N ASP A 340 -6.84 -24.76 1.59
CA ASP A 340 -5.90 -24.87 2.72
C ASP A 340 -4.85 -23.73 2.74
N LEU A 341 -4.76 -22.94 1.66
CA LEU A 341 -3.78 -21.86 1.52
C LEU A 341 -3.99 -20.69 2.50
N LEU A 342 -5.17 -20.64 3.14
CA LEU A 342 -5.66 -19.53 3.96
C LEU A 342 -6.18 -20.01 5.31
N ASP A 343 -5.73 -21.17 5.81
CA ASP A 343 -6.17 -21.72 7.09
C ASP A 343 -5.82 -20.79 8.27
N ALA A 344 -4.59 -20.28 8.30
CA ALA A 344 -4.12 -19.38 9.35
C ALA A 344 -4.72 -17.97 9.21
N PRO A 345 -5.00 -17.27 10.32
CA PRO A 345 -5.36 -15.85 10.30
C PRO A 345 -4.24 -14.93 9.81
N VAL A 346 -2.99 -15.27 10.15
CA VAL A 346 -1.81 -14.47 9.82
C VAL A 346 -0.76 -15.41 9.26
N THR A 347 -0.18 -15.06 8.13
CA THR A 347 0.92 -15.79 7.49
C THR A 347 1.97 -14.77 7.09
N VAL A 348 3.20 -14.90 7.58
CA VAL A 348 4.28 -13.94 7.30
C VAL A 348 5.52 -14.64 6.81
N TYR A 349 6.26 -13.99 5.93
CA TYR A 349 7.56 -14.47 5.48
C TYR A 349 8.62 -14.06 6.48
N VAL A 350 9.20 -15.01 7.21
CA VAL A 350 10.27 -14.73 8.17
C VAL A 350 11.56 -14.42 7.41
N LEU A 351 11.98 -13.16 7.47
CA LEU A 351 13.25 -12.70 6.91
C LEU A 351 14.42 -13.48 7.54
N GLY A 352 15.45 -13.78 6.77
CA GLY A 352 16.60 -14.58 7.22
C GLY A 352 16.37 -16.09 7.19
N ASP A 353 15.26 -16.60 7.73
CA ASP A 353 14.85 -18.01 7.62
C ASP A 353 14.38 -18.34 6.19
N GLY A 354 13.77 -17.36 5.51
CA GLY A 354 13.32 -17.54 4.13
C GLY A 354 12.09 -18.41 4.02
N ARG A 355 11.17 -18.37 5.00
CA ARG A 355 10.02 -19.27 5.07
C ARG A 355 8.76 -18.54 5.48
N TRP A 356 7.63 -19.03 4.97
CA TRP A 356 6.30 -18.63 5.45
C TRP A 356 6.03 -19.29 6.80
N ARG A 357 5.52 -18.51 7.74
CA ARG A 357 5.13 -18.96 9.08
C ARG A 357 3.75 -18.42 9.43
N ASP A 358 2.95 -19.30 10.01
CA ASP A 358 1.58 -19.01 10.41
C ASP A 358 1.49 -18.61 11.88
N PHE A 359 0.55 -17.72 12.16
CA PHE A 359 0.23 -17.19 13.48
C PHE A 359 -1.29 -17.06 13.67
N ALA A 360 -1.74 -17.17 14.92
CA ALA A 360 -3.17 -17.12 15.26
C ALA A 360 -3.75 -15.69 15.27
N ASP A 361 -2.89 -14.67 15.44
CA ASP A 361 -3.28 -13.27 15.46
C ASP A 361 -2.07 -12.35 15.22
N TRP A 362 -2.32 -11.03 15.09
CA TRP A 362 -1.28 -10.00 15.09
C TRP A 362 -1.44 -8.99 16.26
N PRO A 363 -0.35 -8.68 16.99
CA PRO A 363 0.93 -9.39 16.99
C PRO A 363 0.76 -10.87 17.39
N PRO A 364 1.73 -11.76 17.05
CA PRO A 364 1.66 -13.16 17.46
C PRO A 364 1.40 -13.30 18.98
N PRO A 365 0.38 -14.06 19.42
CA PRO A 365 0.08 -14.22 20.85
C PRO A 365 1.23 -14.81 21.67
N GLU A 366 2.11 -15.58 21.03
CA GLU A 366 3.32 -16.14 21.63
C GLU A 366 4.52 -15.17 21.67
N ALA A 367 4.43 -14.00 21.03
CA ALA A 367 5.50 -13.02 21.06
C ALA A 367 5.64 -12.42 22.46
N THR A 368 6.88 -12.32 22.94
CA THR A 368 7.20 -11.70 24.23
C THR A 368 7.89 -10.36 24.00
N PRO A 369 7.25 -9.22 24.34
CA PRO A 369 7.90 -7.93 24.30
C PRO A 369 9.17 -7.95 25.15
N THR A 370 10.31 -7.71 24.52
CA THR A 370 11.63 -7.82 25.15
C THR A 370 12.37 -6.49 25.01
N PRO A 371 12.54 -5.73 26.10
CA PRO A 371 13.26 -4.47 26.03
C PRO A 371 14.76 -4.71 25.82
N PHE A 372 15.34 -3.96 24.90
CA PHE A 372 16.77 -3.72 24.81
C PHE A 372 17.02 -2.25 25.13
N TYR A 373 17.89 -2.01 26.11
CA TYR A 373 18.24 -0.69 26.58
C TYR A 373 19.51 -0.19 25.89
N LEU A 374 19.52 1.12 25.66
CA LEU A 374 20.64 1.85 25.06
C LEU A 374 21.65 2.18 26.17
N HIS A 375 22.91 1.82 25.97
CA HIS A 375 24.02 2.14 26.88
C HIS A 375 25.19 2.76 26.14
N SER A 376 25.96 3.62 26.81
CA SER A 376 27.20 4.21 26.30
C SER A 376 28.03 4.84 27.42
N ASP A 377 29.31 5.11 27.17
CA ASP A 377 30.11 6.03 28.00
C ASP A 377 30.04 7.48 27.44
N GLY A 378 28.96 7.80 26.71
CA GLY A 378 28.66 9.12 26.13
C GLY A 378 29.33 9.35 24.78
N ARG A 379 29.69 8.27 24.09
CA ARG A 379 30.37 8.28 22.78
C ARG A 379 29.78 7.25 21.82
N ALA A 380 28.46 7.08 21.80
CA ALA A 380 27.76 6.21 20.83
C ALA A 380 27.75 6.76 19.39
N ASN A 381 28.41 7.90 19.13
CA ASN A 381 28.50 8.50 17.80
C ASN A 381 29.24 7.56 16.83
N SER A 382 28.58 7.26 15.71
CA SER A 382 29.00 6.35 14.65
C SER A 382 29.18 4.87 15.06
N ALA A 383 29.33 3.98 14.08
CA ALA A 383 29.68 2.57 14.27
C ALA A 383 31.05 2.35 14.95
N PHE A 384 31.85 3.41 15.14
CA PHE A 384 33.12 3.37 15.87
C PHE A 384 33.00 3.89 17.31
N GLY A 385 31.77 4.19 17.75
CA GLY A 385 31.46 4.59 19.11
C GLY A 385 31.43 3.43 20.10
N ASP A 386 30.97 3.71 21.33
CA ASP A 386 30.86 2.74 22.42
C ASP A 386 29.42 2.31 22.75
N GLY A 387 28.48 2.68 21.89
CA GLY A 387 27.06 2.38 22.06
C GLY A 387 26.78 0.89 22.01
N ARG A 388 26.03 0.39 22.99
CA ARG A 388 25.65 -1.02 23.10
C ARG A 388 24.17 -1.19 23.43
N LEU A 389 23.59 -2.31 23.02
CA LEU A 389 22.25 -2.74 23.41
C LEU A 389 22.34 -3.91 24.39
N ASP A 390 21.64 -3.82 25.52
CA ASP A 390 21.60 -4.87 26.55
C ASP A 390 20.18 -5.03 27.13
N ALA A 391 19.86 -6.17 27.73
CA ALA A 391 18.59 -6.40 28.42
C ALA A 391 18.57 -5.77 29.83
N ALA A 392 19.73 -5.46 30.41
CA ALA A 392 19.81 -4.78 31.69
C ALA A 392 19.48 -3.28 31.53
N PRO A 393 18.65 -2.67 32.41
CA PRO A 393 18.43 -1.23 32.35
C PRO A 393 19.69 -0.44 32.73
N PRO A 394 19.93 0.74 32.12
CA PRO A 394 21.07 1.59 32.45
C PRO A 394 20.94 2.11 33.88
N THR A 395 22.09 2.40 34.51
CA THR A 395 22.12 2.97 35.86
C THR A 395 22.43 4.46 35.79
N ALA A 396 23.69 4.85 36.04
CA ALA A 396 24.17 6.21 35.89
C ALA A 396 25.15 6.26 34.72
N GLU A 397 24.61 6.52 33.53
CA GLU A 397 25.37 6.61 32.28
C GLU A 397 25.23 8.02 31.71
N PRO A 398 26.30 8.57 31.09
CA PRO A 398 26.24 9.88 30.46
C PRO A 398 25.34 9.86 29.22
N ALA A 399 24.74 11.00 28.89
CA ALA A 399 23.96 11.14 27.67
C ALA A 399 24.87 11.30 26.43
N ASP A 400 24.53 10.61 25.35
CA ASP A 400 25.10 10.83 24.03
C ASP A 400 24.64 12.17 23.43
N ARG A 401 25.50 12.75 22.58
CA ARG A 401 25.25 14.06 21.97
C ARG A 401 25.63 14.03 20.51
N PHE A 402 24.80 14.62 19.66
CA PHE A 402 25.11 14.83 18.25
C PHE A 402 24.55 16.18 17.80
N THR A 403 25.00 16.63 16.64
CA THR A 403 24.50 17.83 15.98
C THR A 403 23.71 17.41 14.75
N TYR A 404 22.48 17.88 14.64
CA TYR A 404 21.69 17.80 13.42
C TYR A 404 21.74 19.15 12.69
N ASP A 405 22.18 19.12 11.43
CA ASP A 405 22.13 20.26 10.51
C ASP A 405 21.09 19.99 9.42
N PRO A 406 19.97 20.73 9.37
CA PRO A 406 18.96 20.57 8.31
C PRO A 406 19.47 20.79 6.88
N LEU A 407 20.62 21.46 6.70
CA LEU A 407 21.25 21.61 5.37
C LEU A 407 22.06 20.36 4.97
N ALA A 408 22.29 19.44 5.89
CA ALA A 408 23.00 18.18 5.68
C ALA A 408 22.27 17.03 6.42
N PRO A 409 21.01 16.70 6.04
CA PRO A 409 20.25 15.66 6.70
C PRO A 409 20.88 14.29 6.48
N THR A 410 20.64 13.37 7.43
CA THR A 410 21.04 11.97 7.28
C THR A 410 20.30 11.36 6.09
N PRO A 411 20.99 10.78 5.09
CA PRO A 411 20.32 10.27 3.90
C PRO A 411 19.49 9.02 4.22
N SER A 412 18.30 8.93 3.63
CA SER A 412 17.49 7.72 3.67
C SER A 412 18.11 6.65 2.77
N ILE A 413 18.41 5.48 3.33
CA ILE A 413 18.93 4.32 2.62
C ILE A 413 18.09 3.11 3.00
N GLY A 414 17.34 2.55 2.04
CA GLY A 414 16.45 1.41 2.28
C GLY A 414 15.26 1.75 3.18
N GLY A 415 14.77 0.74 3.90
CA GLY A 415 13.63 0.86 4.81
C GLY A 415 12.28 0.83 4.10
N GLN A 416 11.25 1.30 4.82
CA GLN A 416 9.89 1.40 4.32
C GLN A 416 9.72 2.70 3.53
N SER A 417 9.59 2.58 2.21
CA SER A 417 9.45 3.74 1.32
C SER A 417 8.86 3.33 -0.03
N CYS A 418 8.57 4.31 -0.90
CA CYS A 418 7.82 4.09 -2.13
C CYS A 418 8.11 5.19 -3.19
N CYS A 419 7.93 4.95 -4.49
CA CYS A 419 7.60 3.67 -5.14
C CYS A 419 8.63 3.28 -6.21
N TYR A 420 9.60 4.16 -6.48
CA TYR A 420 10.70 3.94 -7.40
C TYR A 420 12.02 4.05 -6.63
N PRO A 421 12.89 3.02 -6.64
CA PRO A 421 14.15 3.03 -5.88
C PRO A 421 15.05 4.24 -6.18
N ASP A 422 15.07 4.67 -7.44
CA ASP A 422 15.86 5.85 -7.89
C ASP A 422 15.29 7.19 -7.43
N ILE A 423 14.04 7.22 -6.97
CA ILE A 423 13.39 8.41 -6.42
C ILE A 423 13.45 8.37 -4.90
N SER A 424 13.01 7.26 -4.32
CA SER A 424 12.94 7.04 -2.88
C SER A 424 13.54 5.66 -2.55
N PRO A 425 14.77 5.59 -2.01
CA PRO A 425 15.38 4.32 -1.63
C PRO A 425 14.49 3.54 -0.65
N MET A 426 14.34 2.22 -0.88
CA MET A 426 13.49 1.32 -0.09
C MET A 426 14.09 -0.09 -0.07
N GLY A 427 13.58 -0.96 0.81
CA GLY A 427 14.04 -2.34 0.92
C GLY A 427 15.19 -2.53 1.92
N PRO A 428 15.72 -3.75 2.05
CA PRO A 428 16.92 -4.01 2.84
C PRO A 428 18.10 -3.26 2.22
N ALA A 429 18.86 -2.53 3.03
CA ALA A 429 20.04 -1.83 2.55
C ALA A 429 21.13 -1.76 3.60
N ASP A 430 22.38 -1.84 3.14
CA ASP A 430 23.57 -1.70 3.98
C ASP A 430 23.69 -0.27 4.51
N GLN A 431 23.72 -0.16 5.85
CA GLN A 431 23.77 1.10 6.57
C GLN A 431 25.18 1.58 6.89
N ALA A 432 26.24 0.82 6.58
CA ALA A 432 27.62 1.15 6.93
C ALA A 432 28.04 2.56 6.48
N SER A 433 27.54 3.02 5.32
CA SER A 433 27.85 4.35 4.79
C SER A 433 27.24 5.52 5.58
N VAL A 434 26.13 5.27 6.29
CA VAL A 434 25.43 6.21 7.17
C VAL A 434 25.95 6.10 8.59
N GLU A 435 26.13 4.87 9.08
CA GLU A 435 26.56 4.59 10.45
C GLU A 435 27.97 5.10 10.74
N GLN A 436 28.80 5.40 9.74
CA GLN A 436 30.09 6.07 9.97
C GLN A 436 29.99 7.57 10.34
N TRP A 437 28.81 8.19 10.24
CA TRP A 437 28.64 9.62 10.50
C TRP A 437 28.52 9.89 12.00
N ASN A 438 29.26 10.88 12.51
CA ASN A 438 29.16 11.29 13.92
C ASN A 438 27.77 11.83 14.31
N GLY A 439 26.95 12.23 13.34
CA GLY A 439 25.56 12.65 13.55
C GLY A 439 24.60 11.49 13.85
N VAL A 440 25.05 10.25 13.67
CA VAL A 440 24.26 9.03 13.87
C VAL A 440 24.75 8.33 15.13
N LEU A 441 23.85 8.04 16.06
CA LEU A 441 24.17 7.25 17.24
C LEU A 441 23.93 5.77 16.93
N VAL A 442 24.90 4.91 17.18
CA VAL A 442 24.84 3.47 16.88
C VAL A 442 24.94 2.67 18.18
N TYR A 443 24.01 1.75 18.38
CA TYR A 443 23.97 0.87 19.54
C TYR A 443 23.82 -0.57 19.05
N THR A 444 24.78 -1.42 19.41
CA THR A 444 24.81 -2.81 18.92
C THR A 444 24.82 -3.79 20.08
N ALA A 445 24.04 -4.86 20.00
CA ALA A 445 24.10 -5.93 20.98
C ALA A 445 25.41 -6.73 20.84
N ALA A 446 25.75 -7.51 21.87
CA ALA A 446 26.77 -8.55 21.70
C ALA A 446 26.34 -9.55 20.59
N PRO A 447 27.30 -10.20 19.90
CA PRO A 447 26.98 -11.23 18.92
C PRO A 447 26.01 -12.27 19.50
N LEU A 448 24.95 -12.57 18.75
CA LEU A 448 23.94 -13.53 19.20
C LEU A 448 24.55 -14.93 19.31
N GLU A 449 24.39 -15.56 20.47
CA GLU A 449 24.85 -16.94 20.70
C GLU A 449 23.90 -18.00 20.11
N ARG A 450 22.68 -17.58 19.74
CA ARG A 450 21.62 -18.40 19.15
C ARG A 450 20.70 -17.54 18.30
N ASP A 451 19.99 -18.17 17.37
CA ASP A 451 19.01 -17.49 16.54
C ASP A 451 17.94 -16.79 17.38
N LEU A 452 17.64 -15.54 17.00
CA LEU A 452 16.60 -14.71 17.62
C LEU A 452 15.54 -14.38 16.57
N LEU A 453 14.32 -14.83 16.80
CA LEU A 453 13.18 -14.49 15.96
C LEU A 453 12.52 -13.21 16.48
N LEU A 454 12.51 -12.17 15.65
CA LEU A 454 11.79 -10.92 15.89
C LEU A 454 10.59 -10.86 14.94
N VAL A 455 9.38 -11.00 15.50
CA VAL A 455 8.11 -10.87 14.75
C VAL A 455 7.10 -10.17 15.65
N GLY A 456 6.58 -9.05 15.18
CA GLY A 456 5.63 -8.22 15.89
C GLY A 456 5.92 -6.74 15.70
N ASP A 457 5.33 -5.92 16.56
CA ASP A 457 5.53 -4.48 16.54
C ASP A 457 6.86 -4.11 17.20
N ALA A 458 7.59 -3.16 16.62
CA ALA A 458 8.80 -2.58 17.20
C ALA A 458 8.54 -1.13 17.60
N SER A 459 9.06 -0.72 18.75
CA SER A 459 8.97 0.66 19.23
C SER A 459 10.21 1.04 20.01
N VAL A 460 10.46 2.34 20.13
CA VAL A 460 11.56 2.90 20.91
C VAL A 460 10.99 3.91 21.91
N THR A 461 11.51 3.90 23.14
CA THR A 461 11.26 4.96 24.13
C THR A 461 12.55 5.74 24.32
N LEU A 462 12.56 7.01 23.93
CA LEU A 462 13.72 7.88 24.02
C LEU A 462 13.52 8.93 25.12
N PHE A 463 14.52 9.07 26.00
CA PHE A 463 14.66 10.21 26.89
C PHE A 463 15.65 11.18 26.26
N ALA A 464 15.13 12.21 25.59
CA ALA A 464 15.93 13.08 24.75
C ALA A 464 15.68 14.56 25.06
N ALA A 465 16.66 15.41 24.68
CA ALA A 465 16.57 16.85 24.81
C ALA A 465 17.20 17.51 23.59
N SER A 466 16.66 18.66 23.19
CA SER A 466 17.19 19.47 22.08
C SER A 466 17.49 20.89 22.56
N SER A 467 18.46 21.54 21.93
CA SER A 467 18.66 22.99 22.07
C SER A 467 17.65 23.80 21.26
N ALA A 468 16.99 23.18 20.27
CA ALA A 468 15.92 23.78 19.49
C ALA A 468 14.56 23.59 20.19
N VAL A 469 13.57 24.39 19.80
CA VAL A 469 12.19 24.28 20.30
C VAL A 469 11.41 23.14 19.64
N ASP A 470 11.89 22.66 18.49
CA ASP A 470 11.29 21.57 17.71
C ASP A 470 12.38 20.82 16.93
N THR A 471 12.26 19.49 16.82
CA THR A 471 13.18 18.61 16.09
C THR A 471 12.62 17.20 15.99
N ASP A 472 13.11 16.42 15.01
CA ASP A 472 12.71 15.04 14.82
C ASP A 472 13.68 14.06 15.50
N TRP A 473 13.15 12.93 15.96
CA TRP A 473 13.93 11.78 16.43
C TRP A 473 13.60 10.58 15.56
N THR A 474 14.63 9.96 14.99
CA THR A 474 14.47 8.75 14.18
C THR A 474 15.21 7.59 14.83
N ALA A 475 14.63 6.39 14.73
CA ALA A 475 15.25 5.15 15.15
C ALA A 475 15.05 4.11 14.06
N ARG A 476 16.08 3.26 13.87
CA ARG A 476 16.08 2.19 12.89
C ARG A 476 16.59 0.93 13.56
N LEU A 477 15.88 -0.17 13.37
CA LEU A 477 16.38 -1.50 13.67
C LEU A 477 17.15 -1.99 12.44
N CYS A 478 18.43 -2.32 12.61
CA CYS A 478 19.33 -2.80 11.56
C CYS A 478 19.61 -4.30 11.70
#